data_AF-A0A1Y5HSE6-F1
#
_entry.id   AF-A0A1Y5HSE6-F1
#
_cell.length_a   1.000
_cell.length_b   1.000
_cell.length_c   1.000
_cell.angle_alpha   90.00
_cell.angle_beta   90.00
_cell.angle_gamma   90.00
#
_symmetry.space_group_name_H-M   'P 1'
#
loop_
_entity.id
_entity.type
_entity.pdbx_description
1 polymer ?
#
loop_
_entity_poly.entity_id
_entity_poly.type
_entity_poly.pdbx_seq_one_letter_code
_entity_poly.pdbx_strand_id
1 'polypeptide(L)'
;VVFGADAGELANIAIPWLWPLAILTLIMGAIGVLASPGLRLTVANLVIVSVGTLMVAIAMQREAATSAALYYLIHTTLVTGGLFLLADMIMKQRGKAEDRYVIARKMTHAKVLGIAFFIASLTVLGMPPLSGFVGKILILQATEGMLETAWVWPVILLASLATLIAISRAGTTLFWRTSGESSHNEPLHPLKLMAITLLLSASPLLVIFGGPVTEYTQLAAAQLHDTTQTVDALLPAGDK
;
A
#
# COMPACT_ATOMS: atom_id res chain seq x y z
N VAL A 1 17.77 -19.37 -8.80
CA VAL A 1 17.59 -18.42 -9.93
C VAL A 1 17.62 -19.22 -11.22
N VAL A 2 16.67 -19.03 -12.15
CA VAL A 2 16.58 -19.82 -13.42
C VAL A 2 17.83 -19.65 -14.29
N PHE A 3 18.56 -18.54 -14.12
CA PHE A 3 19.91 -18.32 -14.64
C PHE A 3 20.80 -17.87 -13.47
N GLY A 4 21.60 -18.79 -12.92
CA GLY A 4 22.53 -18.51 -11.82
C GLY A 4 23.68 -17.59 -12.24
N ALA A 5 24.59 -17.32 -11.30
CA ALA A 5 25.81 -16.54 -11.57
C ALA A 5 26.67 -17.16 -12.70
N ASP A 6 26.55 -18.47 -12.90
CA ASP A 6 27.29 -19.25 -13.90
C ASP A 6 26.64 -19.26 -15.30
N ALA A 7 25.55 -18.50 -15.53
CA ALA A 7 24.80 -18.51 -16.79
C ALA A 7 25.34 -17.56 -17.89
N GLY A 8 26.56 -17.03 -17.74
CA GLY A 8 27.20 -16.16 -18.73
C GLY A 8 26.41 -14.86 -18.98
N GLU A 9 26.17 -14.49 -20.23
CA GLU A 9 25.41 -13.26 -20.60
C GLU A 9 23.94 -13.26 -20.13
N LEU A 10 23.39 -14.43 -19.77
CA LEU A 10 22.03 -14.57 -19.25
C LEU A 10 21.98 -14.52 -17.72
N ALA A 11 23.14 -14.49 -17.04
CA ALA A 11 23.19 -14.30 -15.60
C ALA A 11 22.59 -12.93 -15.27
N ASN A 12 21.65 -12.88 -14.32
CA ASN A 12 21.10 -11.64 -13.78
C ASN A 12 20.41 -10.70 -14.79
N ILE A 13 20.02 -11.19 -15.97
CA ILE A 13 19.27 -10.44 -17.01
C ILE A 13 18.09 -9.64 -16.45
N ALA A 14 17.40 -10.13 -15.43
CA ALA A 14 16.23 -9.45 -14.85
C ALA A 14 16.59 -8.25 -13.95
N ILE A 15 17.80 -8.22 -13.37
CA ILE A 15 18.19 -7.23 -12.35
C ILE A 15 18.19 -5.79 -12.93
N PRO A 16 18.78 -5.52 -14.10
CA PRO A 16 18.76 -4.17 -14.69
C PRO A 16 17.36 -3.66 -15.04
N TRP A 17 16.42 -4.54 -15.36
CA TRP A 17 15.05 -4.17 -15.74
C TRP A 17 14.12 -3.99 -14.54
N LEU A 18 14.46 -4.57 -13.38
CA LEU A 18 13.62 -4.53 -12.19
C LEU A 18 13.44 -3.10 -11.68
N TRP A 19 14.51 -2.32 -11.63
CA TRP A 19 14.50 -0.95 -11.11
C TRP A 19 13.69 0.03 -11.99
N PRO A 20 13.89 0.09 -13.34
CA PRO A 20 13.05 0.91 -14.22
C PRO A 20 11.58 0.50 -14.21
N LEU A 21 11.28 -0.80 -14.20
CA LEU A 21 9.90 -1.30 -14.20
C LEU A 21 9.19 -1.00 -12.88
N ALA A 22 9.89 -1.05 -11.75
CA ALA A 22 9.37 -0.68 -10.45
C ALA A 22 8.95 0.81 -10.40
N ILE A 23 9.83 1.69 -10.87
CA ILE A 23 9.54 3.13 -10.97
C ILE A 23 8.39 3.39 -11.92
N LEU A 24 8.38 2.76 -13.10
CA LEU A 24 7.30 2.90 -14.07
C LEU A 24 5.95 2.47 -13.48
N THR A 25 5.92 1.34 -12.76
CA THR A 25 4.72 0.84 -12.07
C THR A 25 4.22 1.84 -11.05
N LEU A 26 5.11 2.43 -10.25
CA LEU A 26 4.78 3.43 -9.25
C LEU A 26 4.21 4.71 -9.89
N ILE A 27 4.83 5.20 -10.97
CA ILE A 27 4.36 6.37 -11.71
C ILE A 27 2.98 6.10 -12.32
N MET A 28 2.80 4.96 -12.98
CA MET A 28 1.53 4.55 -13.57
C MET A 28 0.43 4.43 -12.51
N GLY A 29 0.75 3.86 -11.34
CA GLY A 29 -0.15 3.82 -10.20
C GLY A 29 -0.55 5.22 -9.73
N ALA A 30 0.42 6.14 -9.58
CA ALA A 30 0.16 7.50 -9.13
C ALA A 30 -0.74 8.28 -10.10
N ILE A 31 -0.48 8.15 -11.42
CA ILE A 31 -1.33 8.72 -12.47
C ILE A 31 -2.73 8.08 -12.41
N GLY A 32 -2.81 6.75 -12.27
CA GLY A 32 -4.07 6.02 -12.16
C GLY A 32 -4.91 6.50 -10.98
N VAL A 33 -4.30 6.71 -9.82
CA VAL A 33 -4.96 7.25 -8.62
C VAL A 33 -5.56 8.64 -8.90
N LEU A 34 -4.83 9.52 -9.59
CA LEU A 34 -5.32 10.85 -9.96
C LEU A 34 -6.39 10.84 -11.06
N ALA A 35 -6.31 9.89 -12.00
CA ALA A 35 -7.26 9.75 -13.11
C ALA A 35 -8.52 8.95 -12.74
N SER A 36 -8.58 8.39 -11.53
CA SER A 36 -9.66 7.50 -11.13
C SER A 36 -11.03 8.22 -11.08
N PRO A 37 -12.07 7.73 -11.79
CA PRO A 37 -13.40 8.31 -11.82
C PRO A 37 -14.28 7.92 -10.61
N GLY A 38 -13.83 6.98 -9.77
CA GLY A 38 -14.58 6.49 -8.63
C GLY A 38 -13.70 5.87 -7.55
N LEU A 39 -14.31 5.60 -6.39
CA LEU A 39 -13.61 5.20 -5.18
C LEU A 39 -12.95 3.82 -5.30
N ARG A 40 -13.63 2.78 -5.82
CA ARG A 40 -13.02 1.44 -5.92
C ARG A 40 -11.81 1.44 -6.84
N LEU A 41 -11.90 2.15 -7.97
CA LEU A 41 -10.78 2.28 -8.90
C LEU A 41 -9.63 3.12 -8.31
N THR A 42 -9.94 4.12 -7.49
CA THR A 42 -8.92 4.84 -6.71
C THR A 42 -8.19 3.90 -5.75
N VAL A 43 -8.94 3.08 -4.99
CA VAL A 43 -8.36 2.07 -4.09
C VAL A 43 -7.55 1.02 -4.85
N ALA A 44 -8.02 0.56 -6.01
CA ALA A 44 -7.27 -0.37 -6.86
C ALA A 44 -5.96 0.24 -7.36
N ASN A 45 -5.96 1.49 -7.80
CA ASN A 45 -4.73 2.17 -8.21
C ASN A 45 -3.79 2.44 -7.03
N LEU A 46 -4.28 2.60 -5.80
CA LEU A 46 -3.45 2.67 -4.59
C LEU A 46 -2.72 1.36 -4.31
N VAL A 47 -3.31 0.22 -4.69
CA VAL A 47 -2.59 -1.07 -4.67
C VAL A 47 -1.43 -1.05 -5.64
N ILE A 48 -1.63 -0.53 -6.86
CA ILE A 48 -0.55 -0.41 -7.85
C ILE A 48 0.58 0.51 -7.34
N VAL A 49 0.25 1.64 -6.73
CA VAL A 49 1.23 2.52 -6.06
C VAL A 49 2.01 1.73 -4.99
N SER A 50 1.32 0.93 -4.18
CA SER A 50 1.96 0.18 -3.10
C SER A 50 2.84 -0.95 -3.62
N VAL A 51 2.39 -1.68 -4.65
CA VAL A 51 3.18 -2.69 -5.36
C VAL A 51 4.40 -2.06 -6.02
N GLY A 52 4.27 -0.91 -6.68
CA GLY A 52 5.41 -0.17 -7.23
C GLY A 52 6.42 0.23 -6.16
N THR A 53 5.94 0.71 -5.00
CA THR A 53 6.80 1.06 -3.86
C THR A 53 7.55 -0.16 -3.30
N LEU A 54 6.86 -1.30 -3.18
CA LEU A 54 7.46 -2.58 -2.77
C LEU A 54 8.49 -3.09 -3.79
N MET A 55 8.17 -3.00 -5.07
CA MET A 55 9.08 -3.38 -6.15
C MET A 55 10.34 -2.52 -6.16
N VAL A 56 10.22 -1.21 -5.88
CA VAL A 56 11.38 -0.31 -5.77
C VAL A 56 12.30 -0.77 -4.64
N ALA A 57 11.74 -1.11 -3.48
CA ALA A 57 12.53 -1.62 -2.34
C ALA A 57 13.19 -2.97 -2.65
N ILE A 58 12.49 -3.90 -3.31
CA ILE A 58 13.05 -5.20 -3.73
C ILE A 58 14.15 -5.01 -4.79
N ALA A 59 14.01 -4.04 -5.69
CA ALA A 59 14.99 -3.72 -6.72
C ALA A 59 16.34 -3.27 -6.15
N MET A 60 16.36 -2.76 -4.92
CA MET A 60 17.60 -2.38 -4.24
C MET A 60 18.47 -3.57 -3.85
N GLN A 61 17.90 -4.78 -3.82
CA GLN A 61 18.60 -6.03 -3.46
C GLN A 61 19.46 -5.94 -2.19
N ARG A 62 18.92 -5.28 -1.16
CA ARG A 62 19.56 -5.17 0.16
C ARG A 62 18.64 -5.73 1.24
N GLU A 63 19.24 -6.27 2.29
CA GLU A 63 18.52 -6.77 3.45
C GLU A 63 17.67 -5.67 4.10
N ALA A 64 18.23 -4.46 4.29
CA ALA A 64 17.51 -3.32 4.86
C ALA A 64 16.28 -2.93 4.02
N ALA A 65 16.43 -2.87 2.69
CA ALA A 65 15.33 -2.55 1.77
C ALA A 65 14.26 -3.66 1.75
N THR A 66 14.68 -4.92 1.81
CA THR A 66 13.78 -6.08 1.84
C THR A 66 12.99 -6.12 3.14
N SER A 67 13.63 -5.86 4.28
CA SER A 67 12.95 -5.73 5.58
C SER A 67 11.92 -4.60 5.56
N ALA A 68 12.29 -3.43 5.03
CA ALA A 68 11.39 -2.30 4.88
C ALA A 68 10.19 -2.63 3.97
N ALA A 69 10.42 -3.38 2.88
CA ALA A 69 9.38 -3.86 1.99
C ALA A 69 8.41 -4.80 2.72
N LEU A 70 8.92 -5.76 3.50
CA LEU A 70 8.09 -6.68 4.29
C LEU A 70 7.23 -5.93 5.33
N TYR A 71 7.81 -4.94 6.02
CA TYR A 71 7.06 -4.10 6.95
C TYR A 71 5.93 -3.34 6.23
N TYR A 72 6.25 -2.68 5.11
CA TYR A 72 5.27 -1.93 4.33
C TYR A 72 4.19 -2.84 3.71
N LEU A 73 4.53 -4.08 3.34
CA LEU A 73 3.62 -5.08 2.77
C LEU A 73 2.48 -5.42 3.74
N ILE A 74 2.79 -5.63 5.03
CA ILE A 74 1.78 -5.91 6.06
C ILE A 74 0.82 -4.74 6.18
N HIS A 75 1.36 -3.52 6.26
CA HIS A 75 0.56 -2.30 6.32
C HIS A 75 -0.37 -2.17 5.11
N THR A 76 0.18 -2.16 3.89
CA THR A 76 -0.61 -1.88 2.69
C THR A 76 -1.69 -2.94 2.48
N THR A 77 -1.41 -4.21 2.74
CA THR A 77 -2.38 -5.30 2.53
C THR A 77 -3.61 -5.14 3.41
N LEU A 78 -3.40 -4.93 4.71
CA LEU A 78 -4.48 -4.82 5.69
C LEU A 78 -5.31 -3.55 5.46
N VAL A 79 -4.62 -2.42 5.22
CA VAL A 79 -5.26 -1.12 5.04
C VAL A 79 -6.05 -1.06 3.73
N THR A 80 -5.51 -1.60 2.63
CA THR A 80 -6.23 -1.72 1.37
C THR A 80 -7.47 -2.60 1.52
N GLY A 81 -7.37 -3.72 2.25
CA GLY A 81 -8.55 -4.55 2.56
C GLY A 81 -9.65 -3.76 3.27
N GLY A 82 -9.27 -2.96 4.28
CA GLY A 82 -10.18 -2.07 5.00
C GLY A 82 -10.80 -1.01 4.09
N LEU A 83 -10.02 -0.41 3.18
CA LEU A 83 -10.51 0.57 2.20
C LEU A 83 -11.52 -0.03 1.22
N PHE A 84 -11.32 -1.26 0.73
CA PHE A 84 -12.28 -1.88 -0.18
C PHE A 84 -13.61 -2.19 0.52
N LEU A 85 -13.57 -2.69 1.76
CA LEU A 85 -14.78 -2.90 2.57
C LEU A 85 -15.50 -1.57 2.84
N LEU A 86 -14.74 -0.52 3.15
CA LEU A 86 -15.30 0.80 3.37
C LEU A 86 -15.90 1.40 2.08
N ALA A 87 -15.24 1.21 0.93
CA ALA A 87 -15.73 1.65 -0.37
C ALA A 87 -17.06 0.97 -0.73
N ASP A 88 -17.20 -0.34 -0.46
CA ASP A 88 -18.45 -1.07 -0.62
C ASP A 88 -19.58 -0.47 0.26
N MET A 89 -19.29 -0.17 1.53
CA MET A 89 -20.27 0.42 2.43
C MET A 89 -20.71 1.83 2.01
N ILE A 90 -19.78 2.66 1.54
CA ILE A 90 -20.08 3.99 0.99
C ILE A 90 -20.95 3.87 -0.27
N MET A 91 -20.59 2.95 -1.17
CA MET A 91 -21.29 2.71 -2.43
C MET A 91 -22.77 2.36 -2.19
N LYS A 92 -23.04 1.43 -1.27
CA LYS A 92 -24.41 1.01 -0.93
C LYS A 92 -25.29 2.19 -0.48
N GLN A 93 -24.76 3.05 0.38
CA GLN A 93 -25.50 4.24 0.84
C GLN A 93 -25.74 5.30 -0.24
N ARG A 94 -24.91 5.32 -1.29
CA ARG A 94 -25.03 6.26 -2.42
C ARG A 94 -25.98 5.77 -3.52
N GLY A 95 -26.45 4.52 -3.46
CA GLY A 95 -27.41 3.96 -4.41
C GLY A 95 -26.88 3.99 -5.86
N LYS A 96 -27.65 4.56 -6.80
CA LYS A 96 -27.32 4.58 -8.25
C LYS A 96 -26.04 5.35 -8.61
N ALA A 97 -25.53 6.22 -7.74
CA ALA A 97 -24.24 6.88 -7.96
C ALA A 97 -23.05 5.95 -7.68
N GLU A 98 -23.30 4.82 -7.01
CA GLU A 98 -22.33 3.82 -6.60
C GLU A 98 -21.05 4.45 -6.01
N ASP A 99 -19.90 4.20 -6.61
CA ASP A 99 -18.59 4.69 -6.20
C ASP A 99 -18.08 5.84 -7.08
N ARG A 100 -18.84 6.29 -8.09
CA ARG A 100 -18.42 7.36 -9.01
C ARG A 100 -18.41 8.73 -8.32
N TYR A 101 -17.45 9.58 -8.68
CA TYR A 101 -17.33 10.95 -8.17
C TYR A 101 -18.34 11.92 -8.81
N VAL A 102 -19.62 11.67 -8.56
CA VAL A 102 -20.75 12.51 -9.00
C VAL A 102 -21.55 13.00 -7.79
N ILE A 103 -22.36 14.03 -8.01
CA ILE A 103 -23.34 14.46 -7.00
C ILE A 103 -24.27 13.29 -6.72
N ALA A 104 -24.39 12.92 -5.45
CA ALA A 104 -25.19 11.79 -5.02
C ALA A 104 -26.18 12.20 -3.93
N ARG A 105 -27.13 11.31 -3.67
CA ARG A 105 -28.02 11.37 -2.51
C ARG A 105 -27.25 11.45 -1.19
N LYS A 106 -27.85 12.10 -0.20
CA LYS A 106 -27.28 12.18 1.16
C LYS A 106 -27.23 10.78 1.79
N MET A 107 -26.07 10.43 2.35
CA MET A 107 -25.86 9.19 3.09
C MET A 107 -26.51 9.27 4.48
N THR A 108 -27.23 8.23 4.90
CA THR A 108 -27.90 8.21 6.22
C THR A 108 -26.90 8.16 7.36
N HIS A 109 -25.77 7.44 7.18
CA HIS A 109 -24.71 7.34 8.19
C HIS A 109 -23.42 8.07 7.76
N ALA A 110 -23.57 9.24 7.14
CA ALA A 110 -22.45 10.04 6.63
C ALA A 110 -21.35 10.31 7.66
N LYS A 111 -21.71 10.54 8.95
CA LYS A 111 -20.73 10.82 10.01
C LYS A 111 -19.81 9.63 10.29
N VAL A 112 -20.38 8.43 10.46
CA VAL A 112 -19.61 7.22 10.78
C VAL A 112 -18.72 6.82 9.61
N LEU A 113 -19.28 6.78 8.39
CA LEU A 113 -18.51 6.47 7.19
C LEU A 113 -17.46 7.54 6.88
N GLY A 114 -17.77 8.81 7.14
CA GLY A 114 -16.83 9.93 6.96
C GLY A 114 -15.64 9.84 7.90
N ILE A 115 -15.88 9.54 9.19
CA ILE A 115 -14.80 9.33 10.17
C ILE A 115 -13.96 8.11 9.80
N ALA A 116 -14.60 6.98 9.44
CA ALA A 116 -13.88 5.78 9.01
C ALA A 116 -13.04 6.05 7.74
N PHE A 117 -13.60 6.79 6.77
CA PHE A 117 -12.87 7.19 5.56
C PHE A 117 -11.73 8.12 5.87
N PHE A 118 -11.91 9.07 6.78
CA PHE A 118 -10.86 9.97 7.21
C PHE A 118 -9.70 9.17 7.86
N ILE A 119 -9.99 8.28 8.81
CA ILE A 119 -8.98 7.43 9.45
C ILE A 119 -8.26 6.54 8.41
N ALA A 120 -9.02 5.90 7.51
CA ALA A 120 -8.44 5.08 6.44
C ALA A 120 -7.53 5.92 5.52
N SER A 121 -7.97 7.13 5.16
CA SER A 121 -7.22 8.08 4.35
C SER A 121 -5.91 8.45 5.01
N LEU A 122 -5.93 8.87 6.28
CA LEU A 122 -4.71 9.19 7.04
C LEU A 122 -3.73 8.01 7.03
N THR A 123 -4.26 6.81 7.23
CA THR A 123 -3.50 5.57 7.29
C THR A 123 -2.80 5.26 5.97
N VAL A 124 -3.50 5.37 4.85
CA VAL A 124 -2.98 5.12 3.49
C VAL A 124 -1.97 6.16 3.06
N LEU A 125 -2.21 7.43 3.41
CA LEU A 125 -1.29 8.51 3.12
C LEU A 125 0.06 8.27 3.82
N GLY A 126 0.04 7.61 4.97
CA GLY A 126 1.20 7.45 5.82
C GLY A 126 1.55 8.79 6.47
N MET A 127 0.61 9.38 7.21
CA MET A 127 0.95 10.54 8.05
C MET A 127 1.98 10.14 9.12
N PRO A 128 2.83 11.07 9.59
CA PRO A 128 3.97 10.78 10.48
C PRO A 128 3.71 9.83 11.67
N PRO A 129 2.55 9.83 12.35
CA PRO A 129 2.29 8.89 13.44
C PRO A 129 1.79 7.50 13.02
N LEU A 130 1.66 7.18 11.72
CA LEU A 130 1.02 5.96 11.20
C LEU A 130 2.02 5.05 10.49
N SER A 131 1.76 3.73 10.46
CA SER A 131 2.77 2.76 10.00
C SER A 131 3.12 2.87 8.51
N GLY A 132 2.22 3.43 7.69
CA GLY A 132 2.51 3.71 6.28
C GLY A 132 3.64 4.72 6.08
N PHE A 133 3.85 5.63 7.04
CA PHE A 133 5.00 6.55 7.05
C PHE A 133 6.28 5.81 7.37
N VAL A 134 6.26 5.01 8.44
CA VAL A 134 7.42 4.24 8.92
C VAL A 134 7.93 3.33 7.81
N GLY A 135 7.05 2.57 7.15
CA GLY A 135 7.44 1.70 6.04
C GLY A 135 8.08 2.45 4.88
N LYS A 136 7.49 3.58 4.46
CA LYS A 136 8.07 4.40 3.36
C LYS A 136 9.41 5.01 3.76
N ILE A 137 9.56 5.49 4.99
CA ILE A 137 10.85 6.03 5.47
C ILE A 137 11.91 4.94 5.49
N LEU A 138 11.61 3.75 5.99
CA LEU A 138 12.57 2.65 5.99
C LEU A 138 13.02 2.31 4.57
N ILE A 139 12.12 2.36 3.58
CA ILE A 139 12.46 2.18 2.16
C ILE A 139 13.36 3.32 1.67
N LEU A 140 13.03 4.57 2.01
CA LEU A 140 13.83 5.74 1.62
C LEU A 140 15.21 5.77 2.29
N GLN A 141 15.34 5.26 3.52
CA GLN A 141 16.60 5.16 4.25
C GLN A 141 17.47 4.02 3.74
N ALA A 142 16.89 3.03 3.06
CA ALA A 142 17.62 1.92 2.49
C ALA A 142 18.28 2.25 1.14
N THR A 143 18.05 3.44 0.56
CA THR A 143 18.76 3.89 -0.65
C THR A 143 20.21 4.25 -0.34
N GLU A 144 21.17 3.91 -1.20
CA GLU A 144 22.56 4.35 -1.05
C GLU A 144 23.07 5.00 -2.34
N GLY A 145 24.01 5.93 -2.20
CA GLY A 145 24.56 6.67 -3.32
C GLY A 145 23.62 7.77 -3.85
N MET A 146 24.22 8.73 -4.55
CA MET A 146 23.52 9.95 -4.96
C MET A 146 22.49 9.69 -6.06
N LEU A 147 22.80 8.83 -7.04
CA LEU A 147 21.93 8.55 -8.18
C LEU A 147 20.65 7.83 -7.75
N GLU A 148 20.76 6.79 -6.92
CA GLU A 148 19.59 6.03 -6.48
C GLU A 148 18.65 6.89 -5.63
N THR A 149 19.23 7.59 -4.65
CA THR A 149 18.50 8.54 -3.78
C THR A 149 17.77 9.60 -4.61
N ALA A 150 18.44 10.17 -5.62
CA ALA A 150 17.88 11.22 -6.48
C ALA A 150 16.67 10.76 -7.31
N TRP A 151 16.53 9.46 -7.58
CA TRP A 151 15.38 8.92 -8.31
C TRP A 151 14.29 8.37 -7.38
N VAL A 152 14.66 7.58 -6.38
CA VAL A 152 13.71 6.90 -5.50
C VAL A 152 12.94 7.88 -4.64
N TRP A 153 13.63 8.87 -4.05
CA TRP A 153 13.01 9.82 -3.13
C TRP A 153 11.93 10.65 -3.82
N PRO A 154 12.20 11.36 -4.93
CA PRO A 154 11.17 12.17 -5.58
C PRO A 154 10.00 11.33 -6.06
N VAL A 155 10.24 10.14 -6.62
CA VAL A 155 9.15 9.31 -7.18
C VAL A 155 8.21 8.83 -6.07
N ILE A 156 8.74 8.32 -4.95
CA ILE A 156 7.90 7.86 -3.81
C ILE A 156 7.16 9.03 -3.16
N LEU A 157 7.82 10.19 -3.01
CA LEU A 157 7.22 11.38 -2.41
C LEU A 157 6.14 11.98 -3.31
N LEU A 158 6.39 12.08 -4.62
CA LEU A 158 5.40 12.54 -5.60
C LEU A 158 4.20 11.59 -5.69
N ALA A 159 4.44 10.26 -5.65
CA ALA A 159 3.35 9.28 -5.62
C ALA A 159 2.50 9.40 -4.33
N SER A 160 3.15 9.67 -3.18
CA SER A 160 2.46 9.92 -1.92
C SER A 160 1.67 11.24 -1.94
N LEU A 161 2.22 12.28 -2.57
CA LEU A 161 1.51 13.54 -2.79
C LEU A 161 0.30 13.36 -3.72
N ALA A 162 0.46 12.64 -4.83
CA ALA A 162 -0.62 12.29 -5.75
C ALA A 162 -1.76 11.53 -5.03
N THR A 163 -1.38 10.58 -4.17
CA THR A 163 -2.30 9.83 -3.30
C THR A 163 -3.08 10.76 -2.36
N LEU A 164 -2.39 11.67 -1.68
CA LEU A 164 -3.00 12.69 -0.81
C LEU A 164 -4.00 13.55 -1.59
N ILE A 165 -3.62 14.05 -2.77
CA ILE A 165 -4.51 14.88 -3.61
C ILE A 165 -5.76 14.11 -4.03
N ALA A 166 -5.59 12.88 -4.53
CA ALA A 166 -6.71 12.06 -4.99
C ALA A 166 -7.68 11.70 -3.86
N ILE A 167 -7.18 11.27 -2.70
CA ILE A 167 -7.99 10.91 -1.54
C ILE A 167 -8.70 12.15 -0.96
N SER A 168 -8.03 13.30 -0.89
CA SER A 168 -8.65 14.56 -0.46
C SER A 168 -9.81 14.96 -1.39
N ARG A 169 -9.60 14.85 -2.70
CA ARG A 169 -10.63 15.11 -3.72
C ARG A 169 -11.78 14.10 -3.62
N ALA A 170 -11.47 12.82 -3.37
CA ALA A 170 -12.46 11.76 -3.15
C ALA A 170 -13.32 12.05 -1.91
N GLY A 171 -12.71 12.38 -0.77
CA GLY A 171 -13.43 12.71 0.46
C GLY A 171 -14.37 13.91 0.28
N THR A 172 -13.87 14.99 -0.33
CA THR A 172 -14.68 16.18 -0.59
C THR A 172 -15.87 15.87 -1.51
N THR A 173 -15.65 15.11 -2.59
CA THR A 173 -16.72 14.77 -3.54
C THR A 173 -17.74 13.79 -2.95
N LEU A 174 -17.31 12.80 -2.17
CA LEU A 174 -18.19 11.78 -1.60
C LEU A 174 -19.07 12.31 -0.46
N PHE A 175 -18.53 13.15 0.42
CA PHE A 175 -19.23 13.58 1.64
C PHE A 175 -19.81 14.99 1.57
N TRP A 176 -19.23 15.89 0.78
CA TRP A 176 -19.69 17.30 0.71
C TRP A 176 -20.69 17.56 -0.42
N ARG A 177 -20.49 16.92 -1.59
CA ARG A 177 -21.34 17.16 -2.79
C ARG A 177 -22.57 16.24 -2.79
N THR A 178 -23.46 16.46 -1.82
CA THR A 178 -24.73 15.70 -1.73
C THR A 178 -25.94 16.57 -2.07
N SER A 179 -26.91 16.00 -2.79
CA SER A 179 -28.18 16.65 -3.15
C SER A 179 -29.35 15.70 -2.93
N GLY A 180 -30.47 16.22 -2.41
CA GLY A 180 -31.71 15.45 -2.15
C GLY A 180 -31.78 14.80 -0.77
N GLU A 181 -32.97 14.27 -0.43
CA GLU A 181 -33.22 13.59 0.84
C GLU A 181 -32.74 12.12 0.85
N SER A 182 -32.42 11.61 2.03
CA SER A 182 -32.06 10.20 2.22
C SER A 182 -33.30 9.32 2.07
N SER A 183 -33.53 8.77 0.87
CA SER A 183 -34.80 8.06 0.60
C SER A 183 -34.87 6.63 1.15
N HIS A 184 -33.76 6.02 1.56
CA HIS A 184 -33.67 4.62 2.04
C HIS A 184 -32.68 4.50 3.19
N ASN A 185 -33.10 3.81 4.24
CA ASN A 185 -32.33 3.58 5.46
C ASN A 185 -31.70 2.18 5.38
N GLU A 186 -30.67 2.03 4.53
CA GLU A 186 -29.96 0.75 4.44
C GLU A 186 -29.09 0.59 5.72
N PRO A 187 -29.36 -0.43 6.55
CA PRO A 187 -28.69 -0.56 7.83
C PRO A 187 -27.20 -0.87 7.67
N LEU A 188 -26.39 -0.29 8.54
CA LEU A 188 -24.99 -0.67 8.65
C LEU A 188 -24.88 -2.07 9.25
N HIS A 189 -24.34 -3.02 8.49
CA HIS A 189 -24.01 -4.33 9.06
C HIS A 189 -22.86 -4.19 10.07
N PRO A 190 -23.08 -4.51 11.36
CA PRO A 190 -22.08 -4.31 12.42
C PRO A 190 -20.82 -5.13 12.18
N LEU A 191 -20.95 -6.32 11.57
CA LEU A 191 -19.80 -7.16 11.21
C LEU A 191 -18.85 -6.47 10.22
N LYS A 192 -19.38 -5.71 9.25
CA LYS A 192 -18.54 -4.97 8.30
C LYS A 192 -17.81 -3.80 8.96
N LEU A 193 -18.49 -3.08 9.86
CA LEU A 193 -17.83 -2.04 10.65
C LEU A 193 -16.72 -2.62 11.51
N MET A 194 -16.97 -3.74 12.19
CA MET A 194 -15.98 -4.44 13.01
C MET A 194 -14.77 -4.86 12.17
N ALA A 195 -14.99 -5.42 10.98
CA ALA A 195 -13.92 -5.80 10.06
C ALA A 195 -13.09 -4.59 9.59
N ILE A 196 -13.74 -3.48 9.23
CA ILE A 196 -13.04 -2.24 8.86
C ILE A 196 -12.22 -1.71 10.03
N THR A 197 -12.81 -1.63 11.23
CA THR A 197 -12.09 -1.13 12.41
C THR A 197 -10.91 -2.03 12.77
N LEU A 198 -11.07 -3.35 12.67
CA LEU A 198 -10.01 -4.31 12.92
C LEU A 198 -8.86 -4.12 11.93
N LEU A 199 -9.16 -4.06 10.63
CA LEU A 199 -8.14 -3.87 9.59
C LEU A 199 -7.43 -2.52 9.69
N LEU A 200 -8.16 -1.44 9.98
CA LEU A 200 -7.54 -0.11 10.15
C LEU A 200 -6.74 0.00 11.45
N SER A 201 -7.11 -0.75 12.49
CA SER A 201 -6.34 -0.81 13.75
C SER A 201 -4.96 -1.43 13.58
N ALA A 202 -4.71 -2.16 12.48
CA ALA A 202 -3.39 -2.70 12.16
C ALA A 202 -2.32 -1.60 12.05
N SER A 203 -2.68 -0.41 11.56
CA SER A 203 -1.73 0.69 11.41
C SER A 203 -1.16 1.19 12.75
N PRO A 204 -1.98 1.63 13.73
CA PRO A 204 -1.44 2.01 15.03
C PRO A 204 -0.78 0.85 15.77
N LEU A 205 -1.28 -0.40 15.61
CA LEU A 205 -0.63 -1.57 16.20
C LEU A 205 0.79 -1.78 15.65
N LEU A 206 0.99 -1.65 14.34
CA LEU A 206 2.31 -1.74 13.71
C LEU A 206 3.26 -0.62 14.14
N VAL A 207 2.75 0.54 14.58
CA VAL A 207 3.57 1.62 15.15
C VAL A 207 3.94 1.31 16.60
N ILE A 208 2.97 0.89 17.42
CA ILE A 208 3.18 0.53 18.82
C ILE A 208 4.16 -0.63 18.96
N PHE A 209 4.00 -1.66 18.12
CA PHE A 209 4.89 -2.82 18.05
C PHE A 209 5.96 -2.67 16.96
N GLY A 210 6.31 -1.43 16.59
CA GLY A 210 7.25 -1.15 15.50
C GLY A 210 8.61 -1.80 15.70
N GLY A 211 9.16 -1.80 16.92
CA GLY A 211 10.42 -2.47 17.25
C GLY A 211 10.39 -3.97 16.94
N PRO A 212 9.56 -4.77 17.65
CA PRO A 212 9.46 -6.21 17.42
C PRO A 212 9.12 -6.60 15.98
N VAL A 213 8.23 -5.85 15.32
CA VAL A 213 7.87 -6.14 13.93
C VAL A 213 9.05 -5.88 13.00
N THR A 214 9.80 -4.79 13.19
CA THR A 214 10.97 -4.48 12.36
C THR A 214 12.10 -5.50 12.58
N GLU A 215 12.32 -5.94 13.81
CA GLU A 215 13.27 -7.01 14.12
C GLU A 215 12.88 -8.33 13.42
N TYR A 216 11.60 -8.69 13.48
CA TYR A 216 11.10 -9.87 12.76
C TYR A 216 11.28 -9.75 11.25
N THR A 217 10.99 -8.59 10.64
CA THR A 217 11.18 -8.38 9.21
C THR A 217 12.66 -8.32 8.83
N GLN A 218 13.55 -7.89 9.72
CA GLN A 218 15.00 -7.95 9.53
C GLN A 218 15.50 -9.39 9.51
N LEU A 219 15.09 -10.22 10.46
CA LEU A 219 15.44 -11.64 10.49
C LEU A 219 14.93 -12.37 9.24
N ALA A 220 13.69 -12.10 8.84
CA ALA A 220 13.12 -12.67 7.61
C ALA A 220 13.88 -12.20 6.36
N ALA A 221 14.30 -10.93 6.30
CA ALA A 221 15.11 -10.41 5.21
C ALA A 221 16.51 -11.05 5.17
N ALA A 222 17.18 -11.18 6.32
CA ALA A 222 18.47 -11.84 6.41
C ALA A 222 18.39 -13.29 5.89
N GLN A 223 17.35 -14.04 6.28
CA GLN A 223 17.12 -15.40 5.78
C GLN A 223 16.86 -15.44 4.27
N LEU A 224 16.16 -14.46 3.71
CA LEU A 224 15.91 -14.39 2.26
C LEU A 224 17.18 -14.10 1.45
N HIS A 225 18.15 -13.39 2.03
CA HIS A 225 19.43 -13.08 1.40
C HIS A 225 20.48 -14.18 1.64
N ASP A 226 20.40 -14.92 2.74
CA ASP A 226 21.24 -16.11 3.01
C ASP A 226 20.73 -17.34 2.24
N THR A 227 21.10 -17.37 0.96
CA THR A 227 20.80 -18.49 0.05
C THR A 227 21.54 -19.78 0.43
N THR A 228 22.68 -19.69 1.14
CA THR A 228 23.47 -20.85 1.57
C THR A 228 22.79 -21.64 2.70
N GLN A 229 22.35 -20.98 3.78
CA GLN A 229 21.62 -21.67 4.85
C GLN A 229 20.31 -22.28 4.38
N THR A 230 19.63 -21.63 3.43
CA THR A 230 18.35 -22.13 2.91
C THR A 230 18.54 -23.42 2.10
N VAL A 231 19.63 -23.53 1.34
CA VAL A 231 19.95 -24.75 0.58
C VAL A 231 20.38 -25.88 1.52
N ASP A 232 21.22 -25.60 2.53
CA ASP A 232 21.68 -26.61 3.49
C ASP A 232 20.53 -27.15 4.37
N ALA A 233 19.57 -26.31 4.73
CA ALA A 233 18.37 -26.72 5.47
C ALA A 233 17.43 -27.61 4.64
N LEU A 234 17.41 -27.43 3.31
CA LEU A 234 16.53 -28.17 2.39
C LEU A 234 17.19 -29.44 1.81
N LEU A 235 18.53 -29.48 1.72
CA LEU A 235 19.30 -30.62 1.24
C LEU A 235 20.27 -31.16 2.32
N PRO A 236 19.77 -31.65 3.47
CA PRO A 236 20.62 -32.20 4.52
C PRO A 236 21.38 -33.50 4.13
N ALA A 237 21.25 -33.98 2.88
CA ALA A 237 21.77 -35.27 2.41
C ALA A 237 22.41 -35.22 1.00
N GLY A 238 23.00 -34.09 0.61
CA GLY A 238 23.75 -33.98 -0.66
C GLY A 238 25.19 -34.50 -0.64
N ASP A 239 25.70 -34.89 0.54
CA ASP A 239 27.08 -35.37 0.71
C ASP A 239 27.08 -36.87 1.08
N LYS A 240 26.76 -37.70 0.08
CA LYS A 240 27.12 -39.14 0.03
C LYS A 240 27.34 -39.57 -1.43
#